data_AF-A0A6S8XVS3-F1
#
_entry.id   AF-A0A6S8XVS3-F1
#
_cell.length_a   1.000
_cell.length_b   1.000
_cell.length_c   1.000
_cell.angle_alpha   90.00
_cell.angle_beta   90.00
_cell.angle_gamma   90.00
#
_symmetry.space_group_name_H-M   'P 1'
#
loop_
_entity.id
_entity.type
_entity.pdbx_description
1 polymer ?
#
loop_
_entity_poly.entity_id
_entity_poly.type
_entity_poly.pdbx_seq_one_letter_code
_entity_poly.pdbx_strand_id
1 'polypeptide(L)'
;MRPIATSDSCSTLVDLNDDHKVTIESVHLPLNAQISQLDNVYQTHLLLPSDIDEYDSLDDEDNEYRAFVSQPQKQRKESAHQYLCLPSESASETRIPIDHHLRTIPAVVDSANMLLSSPPRELSLSTRGSTSRILNICQGEIGHASSSQCDIIVSDKSTTCHIVAVRSTIGGSSTPLASLAHIDKEGHESCLRDMIQVHKTFHADKEEEKKEADDGCQMIDMDLHIMGGFDDEDESSRAISESLINTFSLIAQDESATIRMTLQTCAVSSMNDNGLFYPIGRGLGMDLKSGDVFLASVDESVAGPATTLRSVRLWSGEKEKLSVVHTTKSNSITVSAFPYETIQGTDVILSLPDHIILQHTSTSPEVEHDGFCDDVRRTLSFMKDNKCTDIFGMNCDKPVVYTRSNGNNWVEDNSSL
;
A
#
# COMPACT_ATOMS: atom_id res chain seq x y z
N MET A 1 24.71 -35.65 10.65
CA MET A 1 24.13 -34.55 9.84
C MET A 1 22.88 -35.08 9.16
N ARG A 2 21.74 -34.47 9.44
CA ARG A 2 20.47 -34.65 8.72
C ARG A 2 20.10 -33.28 8.11
N PRO A 3 19.68 -33.20 6.85
CA PRO A 3 19.23 -31.93 6.28
C PRO A 3 17.78 -31.65 6.67
N ILE A 4 17.51 -30.39 6.99
CA ILE A 4 16.17 -29.81 7.22
C ILE A 4 15.65 -29.30 5.88
N ALA A 5 14.35 -29.50 5.66
CA ALA A 5 13.63 -29.26 4.41
C ALA A 5 13.21 -27.78 4.21
N THR A 6 13.22 -27.38 2.93
CA THR A 6 12.36 -26.42 2.20
C THR A 6 12.03 -25.06 2.83
N SER A 7 12.61 -24.00 2.25
CA SER A 7 12.19 -22.59 2.32
C SER A 7 12.39 -21.95 0.94
N ASP A 8 11.40 -21.16 0.54
CA ASP A 8 11.16 -20.56 -0.77
C ASP A 8 11.28 -19.03 -0.69
N SER A 9 12.48 -18.54 -0.99
CA SER A 9 12.77 -17.19 -1.52
C SER A 9 14.15 -17.24 -2.19
N CYS A 10 14.28 -16.60 -3.36
CA CYS A 10 15.29 -16.86 -4.39
C CYS A 10 16.74 -17.05 -3.89
N SER A 11 17.25 -18.28 -4.05
CA SER A 11 18.66 -18.56 -4.28
C SER A 11 18.78 -19.68 -5.31
N THR A 12 19.14 -19.34 -6.55
CA THR A 12 19.54 -20.33 -7.56
C THR A 12 21.05 -20.56 -7.42
N LEU A 13 21.43 -21.68 -6.79
CA LEU A 13 22.75 -22.30 -6.92
C LEU A 13 22.63 -23.38 -8.01
N VAL A 14 23.34 -23.19 -9.12
CA VAL A 14 23.41 -24.17 -10.24
C VAL A 14 24.37 -25.30 -9.86
N ASP A 15 23.89 -26.55 -9.96
CA ASP A 15 24.74 -27.73 -10.14
C ASP A 15 24.55 -28.26 -11.58
N LEU A 16 25.65 -28.71 -12.19
CA LEU A 16 25.79 -28.95 -13.63
C LEU A 16 25.55 -30.42 -14.02
N ASN A 17 25.25 -30.56 -15.32
CA ASN A 17 25.27 -31.75 -16.21
C ASN A 17 23.94 -32.51 -16.36
N ASP A 18 23.56 -33.02 -17.53
CA ASP A 18 24.03 -32.92 -18.91
C ASP A 18 22.86 -33.41 -19.79
N ASP A 19 22.84 -32.97 -21.04
CA ASP A 19 21.99 -33.45 -22.15
C ASP A 19 20.47 -33.16 -22.10
N HIS A 20 20.03 -32.18 -22.88
CA HIS A 20 19.31 -32.51 -24.13
C HIS A 20 19.11 -31.28 -25.05
N LYS A 21 19.42 -31.51 -26.33
CA LYS A 21 19.26 -30.60 -27.48
C LYS A 21 17.79 -30.31 -27.74
N VAL A 22 17.41 -29.04 -28.00
CA VAL A 22 16.40 -28.70 -29.03
C VAL A 22 16.72 -27.36 -29.69
N THR A 23 16.50 -27.35 -30.99
CA THR A 23 16.87 -26.40 -32.06
C THR A 23 16.08 -25.08 -32.02
N ILE A 24 16.73 -23.98 -32.40
CA ILE A 24 16.13 -22.66 -32.63
C ILE A 24 15.55 -22.60 -34.05
N GLU A 25 14.31 -22.14 -34.19
CA GLU A 25 13.82 -21.48 -35.42
C GLU A 25 13.17 -20.13 -35.09
N SER A 26 13.60 -19.12 -35.84
CA SER A 26 13.25 -17.71 -35.80
C SER A 26 12.01 -17.38 -36.63
N VAL A 27 11.16 -16.44 -36.19
CA VAL A 27 10.28 -15.66 -37.10
C VAL A 27 10.10 -14.21 -36.63
N HIS A 28 10.21 -13.28 -37.59
CA HIS A 28 10.07 -11.82 -37.49
C HIS A 28 8.61 -11.31 -37.67
N LEU A 29 8.18 -10.34 -36.83
CA LEU A 29 7.48 -9.02 -37.05
C LEU A 29 6.19 -8.95 -37.94
N PRO A 30 5.41 -7.82 -38.06
CA PRO A 30 5.36 -6.50 -37.37
C PRO A 30 3.95 -5.87 -37.04
N LEU A 31 3.96 -4.84 -36.15
CA LEU A 31 3.33 -3.48 -36.14
C LEU A 31 1.86 -3.12 -36.56
N ASN A 32 1.32 -2.09 -35.85
CA ASN A 32 0.25 -1.08 -36.16
C ASN A 32 -1.21 -1.41 -35.73
N ALA A 33 -2.07 -0.50 -35.24
CA ALA A 33 -2.11 0.97 -35.21
C ALA A 33 -3.28 1.54 -34.34
N GLN A 34 -3.09 2.80 -33.92
CA GLN A 34 -4.05 3.93 -33.86
C GLN A 34 -5.04 4.16 -32.69
N ILE A 35 -4.99 5.43 -32.28
CA ILE A 35 -5.68 6.19 -31.23
C ILE A 35 -6.90 6.92 -31.82
N SER A 36 -8.02 7.02 -31.08
CA SER A 36 -8.96 8.14 -31.26
C SER A 36 -9.81 8.45 -30.01
N GLN A 37 -9.58 9.67 -29.49
CA GLN A 37 -10.50 10.69 -28.96
C GLN A 37 -11.44 10.44 -27.75
N LEU A 38 -11.28 11.35 -26.79
CA LEU A 38 -11.99 11.60 -25.53
C LEU A 38 -13.42 12.13 -25.70
N ASP A 39 -14.27 11.82 -24.72
CA ASP A 39 -15.20 12.80 -24.13
C ASP A 39 -15.35 12.52 -22.62
N ASN A 40 -15.08 13.56 -21.81
CA ASN A 40 -14.99 13.53 -20.35
C ASN A 40 -16.34 13.76 -19.65
N VAL A 41 -16.73 12.84 -18.76
CA VAL A 41 -17.64 13.13 -17.63
C VAL A 41 -17.14 12.35 -16.41
N TYR A 42 -16.73 13.07 -15.37
CA TYR A 42 -16.22 12.49 -14.12
C TYR A 42 -17.30 11.67 -13.39
N GLN A 43 -17.06 10.37 -13.21
CA GLN A 43 -17.85 9.47 -12.35
C GLN A 43 -16.91 8.61 -11.50
N THR A 44 -17.19 8.51 -10.21
CA THR A 44 -16.43 7.74 -9.21
C THR A 44 -16.98 6.32 -9.07
N HIS A 45 -16.10 5.32 -8.89
CA HIS A 45 -16.43 3.88 -8.95
C HIS A 45 -16.59 3.22 -7.56
N LEU A 46 -17.36 2.14 -7.48
CA LEU A 46 -17.72 1.42 -6.25
C LEU A 46 -17.57 -0.10 -6.46
N LEU A 47 -17.44 -0.89 -5.39
CA LEU A 47 -17.22 -2.35 -5.44
C LEU A 47 -18.45 -3.10 -4.91
N LEU A 48 -19.10 -3.97 -5.72
CA LEU A 48 -20.08 -4.97 -5.27
C LEU A 48 -20.13 -6.19 -6.23
N PRO A 49 -20.50 -7.38 -5.72
CA PRO A 49 -20.45 -8.65 -6.45
C PRO A 49 -21.55 -8.80 -7.52
N SER A 50 -21.21 -9.51 -8.59
CA SER A 50 -22.16 -10.15 -9.51
C SER A 50 -22.81 -11.37 -8.84
N ASP A 51 -24.09 -11.57 -9.14
CA ASP A 51 -24.97 -12.69 -8.77
C ASP A 51 -25.80 -12.51 -7.49
N ILE A 52 -27.00 -11.94 -7.66
CA ILE A 52 -28.15 -12.15 -6.78
C ILE A 52 -29.25 -12.77 -7.65
N ASP A 53 -29.50 -14.06 -7.43
CA ASP A 53 -30.64 -14.78 -8.00
C ASP A 53 -31.95 -14.23 -7.42
N GLU A 54 -32.89 -13.89 -8.30
CA GLU A 54 -34.28 -13.60 -7.99
C GLU A 54 -35.11 -14.89 -7.76
N TYR A 55 -36.25 -14.71 -7.07
CA TYR A 55 -37.39 -15.62 -6.77
C TYR A 55 -37.33 -16.35 -5.40
N ASP A 56 -38.40 -16.45 -4.59
CA ASP A 56 -39.82 -16.22 -4.82
C ASP A 56 -40.62 -16.05 -3.50
N SER A 57 -41.76 -15.34 -3.60
CA SER A 57 -43.00 -15.40 -2.81
C SER A 57 -42.99 -15.23 -1.26
N LEU A 58 -43.81 -14.29 -0.77
CA LEU A 58 -45.04 -14.61 -0.04
C LEU A 58 -45.92 -13.35 0.08
N ASP A 59 -47.19 -13.53 -0.31
CA ASP A 59 -48.30 -12.61 -0.11
C ASP A 59 -48.53 -12.31 1.38
N ASP A 60 -48.93 -11.08 1.71
CA ASP A 60 -50.17 -10.87 2.45
C ASP A 60 -50.60 -9.38 2.46
N GLU A 61 -51.92 -9.24 2.43
CA GLU A 61 -52.74 -8.09 2.09
C GLU A 61 -52.77 -6.96 3.14
N ASP A 62 -53.40 -5.85 2.72
CA ASP A 62 -53.97 -4.75 3.51
C ASP A 62 -53.05 -3.59 3.96
N ASN A 63 -53.20 -2.40 3.36
CA ASN A 63 -54.30 -1.49 3.71
C ASN A 63 -54.13 -0.04 3.17
N GLU A 64 -55.23 0.47 2.61
CA GLU A 64 -55.71 1.86 2.57
C GLU A 64 -54.90 3.04 1.97
N TYR A 65 -55.38 3.42 0.78
CA TYR A 65 -55.47 4.77 0.22
C TYR A 65 -55.61 5.92 1.23
N ARG A 66 -54.64 6.85 1.25
CA ARG A 66 -54.91 8.29 1.41
C ARG A 66 -54.03 9.13 0.49
N ALA A 67 -54.68 9.67 -0.54
CA ALA A 67 -54.13 10.70 -1.41
C ALA A 67 -53.99 12.03 -0.65
N PHE A 68 -52.76 12.54 -0.52
CA PHE A 68 -52.49 13.94 -0.21
C PHE A 68 -51.36 14.47 -1.09
N VAL A 69 -51.77 15.36 -2.01
CA VAL A 69 -51.07 16.56 -2.51
C VAL A 69 -49.57 16.41 -2.80
N SER A 70 -49.29 16.28 -4.10
CA SER A 70 -48.00 16.43 -4.75
C SER A 70 -47.35 17.79 -4.42
N GLN A 71 -46.25 17.75 -3.65
CA GLN A 71 -45.20 18.76 -3.72
C GLN A 71 -44.08 18.23 -4.62
N PRO A 72 -43.42 19.08 -5.43
CA PRO A 72 -42.40 18.60 -6.35
C PRO A 72 -41.19 18.12 -5.54
N GLN A 73 -41.04 16.80 -5.44
CA GLN A 73 -39.79 16.17 -5.04
C GLN A 73 -38.71 16.69 -5.97
N LYS A 74 -37.74 17.43 -5.41
CA LYS A 74 -36.42 17.61 -6.00
C LYS A 74 -35.90 16.20 -6.29
N GLN A 75 -35.98 15.77 -7.54
CA GLN A 75 -35.29 14.58 -8.02
C GLN A 75 -33.80 14.80 -7.75
N ARG A 76 -33.33 14.23 -6.65
CA ARG A 76 -31.92 14.02 -6.41
C ARG A 76 -31.50 13.08 -7.54
N LYS A 77 -30.71 13.58 -8.49
CA LYS A 77 -30.07 12.75 -9.51
C LYS A 77 -29.26 11.69 -8.78
N GLU A 78 -29.80 10.49 -8.65
CA GLU A 78 -29.01 9.31 -8.34
C GLU A 78 -28.08 9.11 -9.53
N SER A 79 -26.80 9.41 -9.32
CA SER A 79 -25.74 9.10 -10.27
C SER A 79 -25.68 7.58 -10.42
N ALA A 80 -25.84 7.06 -11.63
CA ALA A 80 -25.62 5.65 -11.91
C ALA A 80 -24.19 5.28 -11.48
N HIS A 81 -24.07 4.41 -10.48
CA HIS A 81 -22.80 3.93 -9.97
C HIS A 81 -22.30 2.80 -10.87
N GLN A 82 -21.03 2.86 -11.30
CA GLN A 82 -20.39 1.81 -12.10
C GLN A 82 -19.48 0.97 -11.20
N TYR A 83 -19.67 -0.34 -11.25
CA TYR A 83 -19.00 -1.31 -10.39
C TYR A 83 -17.73 -1.90 -11.03
N LEU A 84 -16.71 -2.22 -10.23
CA LEU A 84 -15.56 -3.02 -10.68
C LEU A 84 -15.92 -4.50 -10.59
N CYS A 85 -16.08 -5.16 -11.73
CA CYS A 85 -16.28 -6.61 -11.81
C CYS A 85 -14.94 -7.30 -12.08
N LEU A 86 -14.38 -7.96 -11.07
CA LEU A 86 -13.12 -8.70 -11.23
C LEU A 86 -13.29 -9.92 -12.14
N PRO A 87 -12.24 -10.33 -12.89
CA PRO A 87 -12.27 -11.56 -13.67
C PRO A 87 -12.58 -12.78 -12.77
N SER A 88 -13.54 -13.63 -13.17
CA SER A 88 -13.84 -14.85 -12.40
C SER A 88 -12.77 -15.92 -12.63
N GLU A 89 -12.44 -16.68 -11.58
CA GLU A 89 -11.52 -17.83 -11.67
C GLU A 89 -12.05 -18.96 -12.58
N SER A 90 -13.35 -18.92 -12.91
CA SER A 90 -14.08 -19.99 -13.60
C SER A 90 -14.18 -19.83 -15.12
N ALA A 91 -13.64 -18.77 -15.72
CA ALA A 91 -13.82 -18.49 -17.15
C ALA A 91 -12.51 -18.37 -17.96
N SER A 92 -12.26 -19.41 -18.77
CA SER A 92 -11.32 -19.51 -19.91
C SER A 92 -9.83 -19.77 -19.60
N GLU A 93 -9.17 -20.47 -20.54
CA GLU A 93 -7.75 -20.89 -20.53
C GLU A 93 -6.73 -19.72 -20.58
N THR A 94 -7.17 -18.47 -20.46
CA THR A 94 -6.31 -17.28 -20.42
C THR A 94 -6.84 -16.31 -19.37
N ARG A 95 -6.31 -16.39 -18.14
CA ARG A 95 -6.54 -15.42 -17.07
C ARG A 95 -6.00 -14.07 -17.52
N ILE A 96 -6.88 -13.07 -17.66
CA ILE A 96 -6.47 -11.70 -17.97
C ILE A 96 -5.79 -11.13 -16.72
N PRO A 97 -4.54 -10.64 -16.80
CA PRO A 97 -3.87 -9.96 -15.70
C PRO A 97 -4.70 -8.82 -15.11
N ILE A 98 -4.64 -8.62 -13.79
CA ILE A 98 -5.49 -7.62 -13.13
C ILE A 98 -5.24 -6.20 -13.64
N ASP A 99 -3.99 -5.86 -13.94
CA ASP A 99 -3.60 -4.57 -14.48
C ASP A 99 -4.14 -4.36 -15.91
N HIS A 100 -4.20 -5.40 -16.73
CA HIS A 100 -4.91 -5.34 -18.02
C HIS A 100 -6.42 -5.09 -17.84
N HIS A 101 -7.04 -5.70 -16.83
CA HIS A 101 -8.45 -5.42 -16.54
C HIS A 101 -8.65 -3.97 -16.06
N LEU A 102 -7.80 -3.47 -15.17
CA LEU A 102 -7.87 -2.10 -14.67
C LEU A 102 -7.71 -1.06 -15.79
N ARG A 103 -6.92 -1.36 -16.83
CA ARG A 103 -6.78 -0.51 -18.03
C ARG A 103 -8.07 -0.35 -18.83
N THR A 104 -9.06 -1.21 -18.64
CA THR A 104 -10.37 -1.09 -19.30
C THR A 104 -11.28 -0.07 -18.63
N ILE A 105 -10.87 0.49 -17.47
CA ILE A 105 -11.68 1.39 -16.64
C ILE A 105 -11.14 2.82 -16.78
N PRO A 106 -11.82 3.69 -17.53
CA PRO A 106 -11.29 5.00 -17.89
C PRO A 106 -10.87 5.84 -16.69
N ALA A 107 -11.67 5.91 -15.62
CA ALA A 107 -11.32 6.75 -14.48
C ALA A 107 -10.08 6.27 -13.72
N VAL A 108 -9.81 4.95 -13.70
CA VAL A 108 -8.60 4.39 -13.09
C VAL A 108 -7.38 4.73 -13.95
N VAL A 109 -7.52 4.61 -15.28
CA VAL A 109 -6.47 5.00 -16.23
C VAL A 109 -6.17 6.50 -16.13
N ASP A 110 -7.21 7.34 -16.09
CA ASP A 110 -7.07 8.78 -16.00
C ASP A 110 -6.40 9.19 -14.69
N SER A 111 -6.80 8.62 -13.55
CA SER A 111 -6.18 8.94 -12.26
C SER A 111 -4.74 8.44 -12.16
N ALA A 112 -4.43 7.26 -12.70
CA ALA A 112 -3.06 6.77 -12.83
C ALA A 112 -2.21 7.71 -13.69
N ASN A 113 -2.70 8.12 -14.86
CA ASN A 113 -2.00 9.05 -15.75
C ASN A 113 -1.79 10.43 -15.10
N MET A 114 -2.78 10.94 -14.37
CA MET A 114 -2.65 12.21 -13.65
C MET A 114 -1.54 12.12 -12.58
N LEU A 115 -1.48 11.02 -11.83
CA LEU A 115 -0.42 10.79 -10.84
C LEU A 115 0.96 10.67 -11.52
N LEU A 116 1.09 9.81 -12.52
CA LEU A 116 2.36 9.45 -13.16
C LEU A 116 2.92 10.52 -14.10
N SER A 117 2.09 11.45 -14.57
CA SER A 117 2.53 12.57 -15.42
C SER A 117 3.22 13.71 -14.64
N SER A 118 3.09 13.73 -13.31
CA SER A 118 3.70 14.74 -12.45
C SER A 118 5.07 14.26 -11.95
N PRO A 119 6.10 15.13 -11.94
CA PRO A 119 7.39 14.75 -11.36
C PRO A 119 7.26 14.50 -9.84
N PRO A 120 8.07 13.58 -9.26
CA PRO A 120 8.06 13.36 -7.83
C PRO A 120 8.35 14.65 -7.04
N ARG A 121 7.54 14.91 -6.03
CA ARG A 121 7.78 15.98 -5.06
C ARG A 121 8.86 15.55 -4.08
N GLU A 122 9.98 16.25 -4.10
CA GLU A 122 11.04 16.06 -3.12
C GLU A 122 10.62 16.60 -1.74
N LEU A 123 10.60 15.71 -0.76
CA LEU A 123 10.30 16.00 0.63
C LEU A 123 11.61 16.07 1.41
N SER A 124 12.04 17.28 1.75
CA SER A 124 13.26 17.54 2.55
C SER A 124 13.09 18.74 3.47
N LEU A 125 13.92 18.81 4.53
CA LEU A 125 13.98 19.99 5.41
C LEU A 125 14.55 21.23 4.72
N SER A 126 15.35 21.04 3.66
CA SER A 126 15.95 22.13 2.87
C SER A 126 14.95 22.81 1.94
N THR A 127 13.79 22.21 1.67
CA THR A 127 12.74 22.80 0.83
C THR A 127 12.23 24.08 1.49
N ARG A 128 12.64 25.23 0.94
CA ARG A 128 12.30 26.56 1.46
C ARG A 128 10.79 26.71 1.67
N GLY A 129 10.39 26.99 2.91
CA GLY A 129 8.99 27.22 3.27
C GLY A 129 8.17 25.97 3.57
N SER A 130 8.74 24.76 3.46
CA SER A 130 8.05 23.54 3.85
C SER A 130 8.09 23.36 5.37
N THR A 131 6.97 23.62 6.04
CA THR A 131 6.77 23.32 7.46
C THR A 131 5.93 22.07 7.67
N SER A 132 5.69 21.29 6.60
CA SER A 132 4.85 20.10 6.64
C SER A 132 5.45 19.07 7.58
N ARG A 133 4.61 18.57 8.49
CA ARG A 133 4.89 17.42 9.35
C ARG A 133 4.68 16.17 8.51
N ILE A 134 5.75 15.43 8.30
CA ILE A 134 5.81 14.25 7.44
C ILE A 134 5.89 13.02 8.35
N LEU A 135 5.14 12.00 7.99
CA LEU A 135 5.22 10.66 8.55
C LEU A 135 5.65 9.71 7.44
N ASN A 136 6.91 9.27 7.48
CA ASN A 136 7.45 8.31 6.53
C ASN A 136 7.21 6.88 7.03
N ILE A 137 6.63 6.04 6.17
CA ILE A 137 6.38 4.61 6.40
C ILE A 137 7.36 3.82 5.55
N CYS A 138 8.17 2.97 6.18
CA CYS A 138 9.17 2.16 5.49
C CYS A 138 8.55 0.86 4.98
N GLN A 139 9.28 0.16 4.12
CA GLN A 139 8.90 -1.17 3.64
C GLN A 139 8.55 -2.11 4.78
N GLY A 140 7.46 -2.86 4.61
CA GLY A 140 6.91 -3.77 5.60
C GLY A 140 6.17 -3.07 6.75
N GLU A 141 5.95 -1.76 6.73
CA GLU A 141 5.27 -1.04 7.82
C GLU A 141 3.87 -0.58 7.42
N ILE A 142 3.07 -0.28 8.45
CA ILE A 142 1.80 0.44 8.37
C ILE A 142 1.87 1.63 9.33
N GLY A 143 1.34 2.79 8.92
CA GLY A 143 1.07 3.90 9.83
C GLY A 143 -0.32 4.47 9.63
N HIS A 144 -0.95 4.88 10.75
CA HIS A 144 -2.26 5.54 10.76
C HIS A 144 -2.12 6.94 11.35
N ALA A 145 -2.60 7.97 10.66
CA ALA A 145 -2.51 9.33 11.14
C ALA A 145 -3.69 10.19 10.68
N SER A 146 -4.06 11.16 11.53
CA SER A 146 -5.01 12.21 11.17
C SER A 146 -4.28 13.53 10.94
N SER A 147 -4.96 14.49 10.30
CA SER A 147 -4.39 15.81 9.98
C SER A 147 -3.97 16.63 11.22
N SER A 148 -4.41 16.23 12.42
CA SER A 148 -3.93 16.83 13.67
C SER A 148 -2.52 16.37 14.06
N GLN A 149 -2.06 15.21 13.60
CA GLN A 149 -0.76 14.62 13.95
C GLN A 149 0.32 14.93 12.91
N CYS A 150 0.00 14.74 11.63
CA CYS A 150 0.88 15.08 10.52
C CYS A 150 0.09 15.69 9.35
N ASP A 151 0.81 16.30 8.42
CA ASP A 151 0.23 16.92 7.23
C ASP A 151 0.33 15.98 6.02
N ILE A 152 1.42 15.19 5.96
CA ILE A 152 1.71 14.24 4.89
C ILE A 152 2.06 12.88 5.49
N ILE A 153 1.48 11.82 4.96
CA ILE A 153 1.95 10.43 5.13
C ILE A 153 2.53 9.97 3.79
N VAL A 154 3.69 9.31 3.83
CA VAL A 154 4.44 8.99 2.62
C VAL A 154 5.20 7.67 2.76
N SER A 155 5.42 7.02 1.65
CA SER A 155 6.44 5.98 1.47
C SER A 155 7.16 6.20 0.14
N ASP A 156 8.38 5.69 0.03
CA ASP A 156 9.26 5.83 -1.13
C ASP A 156 10.11 4.57 -1.34
N LYS A 157 10.90 4.56 -2.42
CA LYS A 157 11.80 3.48 -2.84
C LYS A 157 11.10 2.18 -3.23
N SER A 158 9.86 2.29 -3.70
CA SER A 158 9.11 1.16 -4.25
C SER A 158 9.70 0.75 -5.60
N THR A 159 10.16 -0.48 -5.71
CA THR A 159 10.51 -1.12 -6.99
C THR A 159 9.44 -2.13 -7.36
N THR A 160 9.57 -3.39 -6.94
CA THR A 160 8.55 -4.44 -7.16
C THR A 160 7.41 -4.40 -6.14
N CYS A 161 7.65 -3.78 -4.99
CA CYS A 161 6.68 -3.59 -3.92
C CYS A 161 5.63 -2.51 -4.24
N HIS A 162 4.61 -2.42 -3.38
CA HIS A 162 3.45 -1.54 -3.53
C HIS A 162 3.23 -0.67 -2.31
N ILE A 163 2.80 0.56 -2.55
CA ILE A 163 2.32 1.47 -1.52
C ILE A 163 0.80 1.53 -1.62
N VAL A 164 0.16 1.14 -0.52
CA VAL A 164 -1.30 1.22 -0.34
C VAL A 164 -1.60 2.38 0.59
N ALA A 165 -2.47 3.28 0.16
CA ALA A 165 -2.90 4.41 0.95
C ALA A 165 -4.43 4.45 1.00
N VAL A 166 -4.99 4.52 2.21
CA VAL A 166 -6.43 4.61 2.42
C VAL A 166 -6.76 5.85 3.24
N ARG A 167 -7.85 6.52 2.90
CA ARG A 167 -8.36 7.66 3.66
C ARG A 167 -9.84 7.48 3.91
N SER A 168 -10.28 7.63 5.15
CA SER A 168 -11.69 7.54 5.50
C SER A 168 -12.25 8.83 6.07
N THR A 169 -13.50 9.10 5.73
CA THR A 169 -14.28 10.24 6.20
C THR A 169 -15.71 9.81 6.54
N ILE A 170 -16.36 10.60 7.39
CA ILE A 170 -17.79 10.52 7.69
C ILE A 170 -18.38 11.92 7.44
N GLY A 171 -19.58 11.98 6.86
CA GLY A 171 -20.22 13.18 6.33
C GLY A 171 -19.96 14.52 7.06
N GLY A 172 -19.72 15.57 6.28
CA GLY A 172 -19.93 16.98 6.64
C GLY A 172 -18.90 17.68 7.53
N SER A 173 -18.12 17.01 8.40
CA SER A 173 -17.10 17.68 9.25
C SER A 173 -16.20 16.74 10.08
N SER A 174 -16.13 15.43 9.81
CA SER A 174 -15.26 14.56 10.61
C SER A 174 -13.78 14.76 10.25
N THR A 175 -12.90 14.68 11.24
CA THR A 175 -11.45 14.66 10.96
C THR A 175 -11.16 13.40 10.14
N PRO A 176 -10.54 13.50 8.95
CA PRO A 176 -10.17 12.33 8.18
C PRO A 176 -9.14 11.49 8.93
N LEU A 177 -9.17 10.18 8.70
CA LEU A 177 -8.08 9.28 9.04
C LEU A 177 -7.43 8.79 7.76
N ALA A 178 -6.11 8.85 7.68
CA ALA A 178 -5.33 8.22 6.63
C ALA A 178 -4.51 7.06 7.21
N SER A 179 -4.36 6.00 6.42
CA SER A 179 -3.38 4.96 6.66
C SER A 179 -2.55 4.74 5.41
N LEU A 180 -1.29 4.39 5.60
CA LEU A 180 -0.38 4.02 4.50
C LEU A 180 0.40 2.77 4.90
N ALA A 181 0.50 1.85 3.96
CA ALA A 181 1.22 0.59 4.09
C ALA A 181 2.20 0.42 2.92
N HIS A 182 3.40 -0.07 3.20
CA HIS A 182 4.37 -0.44 2.16
C HIS A 182 4.51 -1.96 2.12
N ILE A 183 3.93 -2.56 1.10
CA ILE A 183 3.69 -3.99 0.91
C ILE A 183 4.75 -4.57 -0.02
N ASP A 184 5.55 -5.52 0.45
CA ASP A 184 6.66 -6.11 -0.30
C ASP A 184 6.42 -7.54 -0.79
N LYS A 185 5.30 -8.15 -0.40
CA LYS A 185 4.87 -9.48 -0.85
C LYS A 185 3.38 -9.70 -0.62
N GLU A 186 2.89 -10.83 -1.08
CA GLU A 186 1.52 -11.29 -0.84
C GLU A 186 1.32 -11.77 0.62
N GLY A 187 0.06 -12.05 0.98
CA GLY A 187 -0.29 -12.70 2.25
C GLY A 187 -0.54 -11.76 3.43
N HIS A 188 -0.73 -10.46 3.18
CA HIS A 188 -0.99 -9.46 4.21
C HIS A 188 -2.48 -9.17 4.47
N GLU A 189 -3.39 -10.06 4.04
CA GLU A 189 -4.84 -9.85 4.17
C GLU A 189 -5.26 -9.49 5.61
N SER A 190 -4.75 -10.21 6.62
CA SER A 190 -5.07 -9.94 8.02
C SER A 190 -4.64 -8.53 8.45
N CYS A 191 -3.48 -8.06 7.99
CA CYS A 191 -2.98 -6.73 8.29
C CYS A 191 -3.81 -5.63 7.60
N LEU A 192 -4.28 -5.89 6.38
CA LEU A 192 -5.13 -4.95 5.63
C LEU A 192 -6.54 -4.88 6.23
N ARG A 193 -7.08 -6.00 6.71
CA ARG A 193 -8.33 -6.03 7.49
C ARG A 193 -8.20 -5.29 8.82
N ASP A 194 -7.11 -5.52 9.56
CA ASP A 194 -6.79 -4.76 10.78
C ASP A 194 -6.71 -3.25 10.48
N MET A 195 -6.08 -2.87 9.36
CA MET A 195 -6.02 -1.48 8.91
C MET A 195 -7.43 -0.90 8.72
N ILE A 196 -8.34 -1.59 8.01
CA ILE A 196 -9.72 -1.11 7.82
C ILE A 196 -10.49 -1.05 9.14
N GLN A 197 -10.28 -2.00 10.04
CA GLN A 197 -10.90 -1.98 11.35
C GLN A 197 -10.47 -0.76 12.20
N VAL A 198 -9.22 -0.31 12.07
CA VAL A 198 -8.76 0.95 12.70
C VAL A 198 -9.58 2.15 12.21
N HIS A 199 -9.92 2.22 10.91
CA HIS A 199 -10.77 3.28 10.38
C HIS A 199 -12.21 3.23 10.94
N LYS A 200 -12.78 2.03 11.09
CA LYS A 200 -14.11 1.86 11.70
C LYS A 200 -14.12 2.33 13.15
N THR A 201 -13.17 1.84 13.96
CA THR A 201 -13.06 2.21 15.37
C THR A 201 -12.83 3.70 15.56
N PHE A 202 -11.94 4.32 14.77
CA PHE A 202 -11.65 5.75 14.87
C PHE A 202 -12.88 6.63 14.67
N HIS A 203 -13.79 6.25 13.76
CA HIS A 203 -14.99 7.02 13.51
C HIS A 203 -16.13 6.68 14.48
N ALA A 204 -16.24 5.42 14.92
CA ALA A 204 -17.20 5.02 15.95
C ALA A 204 -16.97 5.76 17.28
N ASP A 205 -15.71 5.87 17.72
CA ASP A 205 -15.34 6.58 18.95
C ASP A 205 -15.74 8.07 18.91
N LYS A 206 -15.79 8.67 17.71
CA LYS A 206 -16.15 10.09 17.51
C LYS A 206 -17.65 10.34 17.38
N GLU A 207 -18.43 9.34 16.99
CA GLU A 207 -19.89 9.44 16.99
C GLU A 207 -20.45 9.45 18.41
N GLU A 208 -19.82 8.74 19.36
CA GLU A 208 -20.23 8.79 20.77
C GLU A 208 -20.09 10.20 21.38
N GLU A 209 -19.12 10.98 20.93
CA GLU A 209 -18.93 12.38 21.34
C GLU A 209 -19.97 13.35 20.75
N LYS A 210 -20.71 12.93 19.70
CA LYS A 210 -21.67 13.77 18.94
C LYS A 210 -23.13 13.32 19.07
N LYS A 211 -23.52 12.63 20.15
CA LYS A 211 -24.90 12.14 20.42
C LYS A 211 -25.97 13.23 20.64
N GLU A 212 -25.95 14.31 19.86
CA GLU A 212 -27.12 15.16 19.62
C GLU A 212 -27.35 15.24 18.10
N ALA A 213 -28.38 14.51 17.65
CA ALA A 213 -28.95 14.52 16.29
C ALA A 213 -28.25 13.68 15.20
N ASP A 214 -28.59 12.39 15.12
CA ASP A 214 -29.29 11.76 13.97
C ASP A 214 -29.27 10.23 14.16
N ASP A 215 -30.40 9.55 13.93
CA ASP A 215 -30.63 8.12 14.25
C ASP A 215 -30.17 7.17 13.12
N GLY A 216 -29.16 7.59 12.35
CA GLY A 216 -28.66 6.87 11.19
C GLY A 216 -27.19 6.48 11.35
N CYS A 217 -26.88 5.19 11.14
CA CYS A 217 -25.50 4.73 10.94
C CYS A 217 -24.90 5.50 9.77
N GLN A 218 -23.93 6.39 10.03
CA GLN A 218 -23.32 7.17 8.95
C GLN A 218 -22.34 6.29 8.19
N MET A 219 -22.52 6.23 6.87
CA MET A 219 -21.63 5.51 5.97
C MET A 219 -20.21 6.11 6.04
N ILE A 220 -19.20 5.27 6.23
CA ILE A 220 -17.80 5.69 6.11
C ILE A 220 -17.43 5.69 4.63
N ASP A 221 -17.14 6.86 4.07
CA ASP A 221 -16.58 6.97 2.73
C ASP A 221 -15.06 6.74 2.81
N MET A 222 -14.55 5.76 2.06
CA MET A 222 -13.16 5.34 2.06
C MET A 222 -12.54 5.40 0.66
N ASP A 223 -11.54 6.28 0.52
CA ASP A 223 -10.73 6.43 -0.68
C ASP A 223 -9.54 5.46 -0.61
N LEU A 224 -9.37 4.63 -1.65
CA LEU A 224 -8.27 3.68 -1.80
C LEU A 224 -7.35 4.10 -2.94
N HIS A 225 -6.05 4.14 -2.67
CA HIS A 225 -4.99 4.42 -3.63
C HIS A 225 -3.93 3.32 -3.57
N ILE A 226 -3.50 2.81 -4.72
CA ILE A 226 -2.44 1.80 -4.82
C ILE A 226 -1.47 2.23 -5.90
N MET A 227 -0.18 2.27 -5.57
CA MET A 227 0.90 2.57 -6.53
C MET A 227 2.10 1.70 -6.25
N GLY A 228 2.69 1.10 -7.28
CA GLY A 228 3.97 0.39 -7.16
C GLY A 228 4.06 -0.80 -8.10
N GLY A 229 5.18 -1.51 -8.01
CA GLY A 229 5.52 -2.53 -8.98
C GLY A 229 5.76 -1.94 -10.38
N PHE A 230 6.22 -2.80 -11.28
CA PHE A 230 6.35 -2.54 -12.71
C PHE A 230 6.16 -3.87 -13.46
N ASP A 231 6.47 -3.92 -14.75
CA ASP A 231 6.45 -5.19 -15.49
C ASP A 231 7.78 -5.94 -15.24
N ASP A 232 7.96 -6.49 -14.03
CA ASP A 232 9.20 -7.16 -13.64
C ASP A 232 9.30 -8.61 -14.19
N GLU A 233 10.52 -9.06 -14.46
CA GLU A 233 10.79 -10.39 -15.04
C GLU A 233 10.28 -11.54 -14.17
N ASP A 234 10.32 -11.37 -12.85
CA ASP A 234 9.89 -12.38 -11.87
C ASP A 234 8.37 -12.39 -11.64
N GLU A 235 7.62 -11.52 -12.33
CA GLU A 235 6.17 -11.31 -12.19
C GLU A 235 5.70 -11.02 -10.76
N SER A 236 6.61 -10.66 -9.86
CA SER A 236 6.34 -10.44 -8.44
C SER A 236 5.44 -9.24 -8.22
N SER A 237 5.63 -8.17 -9.01
CA SER A 237 4.76 -7.00 -8.95
C SER A 237 3.32 -7.36 -9.32
N ARG A 238 3.15 -8.24 -10.32
CA ARG A 238 1.81 -8.67 -10.75
C ARG A 238 1.13 -9.51 -9.69
N ALA A 239 1.86 -10.42 -9.06
CA ALA A 239 1.33 -11.24 -7.97
C ALA A 239 0.84 -10.37 -6.78
N ILE A 240 1.63 -9.37 -6.37
CA ILE A 240 1.24 -8.42 -5.33
C ILE A 240 0.02 -7.59 -5.77
N SER A 241 0.00 -7.08 -7.00
CA SER A 241 -1.15 -6.36 -7.56
C SER A 241 -2.45 -7.18 -7.50
N GLU A 242 -2.39 -8.44 -7.92
CA GLU A 242 -3.54 -9.36 -7.89
C GLU A 242 -4.01 -9.61 -6.46
N SER A 243 -3.07 -9.91 -5.56
CA SER A 243 -3.36 -10.14 -4.14
C SER A 243 -4.07 -8.92 -3.52
N LEU A 244 -3.52 -7.72 -3.72
CA LEU A 244 -4.07 -6.48 -3.15
C LEU A 244 -5.47 -6.17 -3.67
N ILE A 245 -5.69 -6.21 -4.98
CA ILE A 245 -7.00 -5.88 -5.56
C ILE A 245 -8.06 -6.90 -5.13
N ASN A 246 -7.72 -8.19 -5.12
CA ASN A 246 -8.62 -9.23 -4.64
C ASN A 246 -8.95 -9.04 -3.14
N THR A 247 -7.94 -8.81 -2.30
CA THR A 247 -8.13 -8.57 -0.87
C THR A 247 -9.01 -7.35 -0.61
N PHE A 248 -8.76 -6.20 -1.26
CA PHE A 248 -9.59 -5.02 -1.06
C PHE A 248 -11.00 -5.17 -1.61
N SER A 249 -11.20 -5.93 -2.70
CA SER A 249 -12.53 -6.28 -3.19
C SER A 249 -13.31 -7.10 -2.17
N LEU A 250 -12.67 -8.11 -1.55
CA LEU A 250 -13.29 -8.91 -0.49
C LEU A 250 -13.60 -8.06 0.75
N ILE A 251 -12.67 -7.22 1.18
CA ILE A 251 -12.88 -6.30 2.31
C ILE A 251 -14.04 -5.35 2.03
N ALA A 252 -14.11 -4.76 0.83
CA ALA A 252 -15.20 -3.86 0.45
C ALA A 252 -16.56 -4.56 0.47
N GLN A 253 -16.61 -5.83 0.06
CA GLN A 253 -17.81 -6.66 0.13
C GLN A 253 -18.21 -6.92 1.59
N ASP A 254 -17.29 -7.43 2.40
CA ASP A 254 -17.52 -7.79 3.81
C ASP A 254 -17.96 -6.57 4.64
N GLU A 255 -17.42 -5.39 4.33
CA GLU A 255 -17.65 -4.15 5.07
C GLU A 255 -18.72 -3.25 4.43
N SER A 256 -19.38 -3.68 3.35
CA SER A 256 -20.32 -2.88 2.54
C SER A 256 -21.50 -2.27 3.32
N ALA A 257 -21.85 -2.83 4.48
CA ALA A 257 -22.87 -2.30 5.37
C ALA A 257 -22.44 -1.02 6.12
N THR A 258 -21.12 -0.77 6.24
CA THR A 258 -20.57 0.35 7.03
C THR A 258 -19.54 1.19 6.27
N ILE A 259 -18.84 0.61 5.29
CA ILE A 259 -17.82 1.27 4.48
C ILE A 259 -18.19 1.27 3.00
N ARG A 260 -18.15 2.46 2.41
CA ARG A 260 -18.21 2.67 0.97
C ARG A 260 -16.78 2.89 0.48
N MET A 261 -16.19 1.84 -0.10
CA MET A 261 -14.83 1.90 -0.63
C MET A 261 -14.82 2.29 -2.10
N THR A 262 -13.98 3.26 -2.47
CA THR A 262 -13.77 3.70 -3.85
C THR A 262 -12.28 3.62 -4.19
N LEU A 263 -11.94 2.87 -5.23
CA LEU A 263 -10.60 2.87 -5.82
C LEU A 263 -10.39 4.19 -6.59
N GLN A 264 -9.73 5.15 -5.96
CA GLN A 264 -9.48 6.48 -6.52
C GLN A 264 -8.27 6.50 -7.46
N THR A 265 -7.21 5.76 -7.12
CA THR A 265 -5.98 5.71 -7.93
C THR A 265 -5.39 4.31 -7.91
N CYS A 266 -5.06 3.77 -9.08
CA CYS A 266 -4.36 2.49 -9.18
C CYS A 266 -3.34 2.56 -10.31
N ALA A 267 -2.07 2.66 -9.95
CA ALA A 267 -0.93 2.67 -10.87
C ALA A 267 0.01 1.53 -10.49
N VAL A 268 -0.26 0.33 -10.99
CA VAL A 268 0.43 -0.90 -10.58
C VAL A 268 0.93 -1.73 -11.75
N SER A 269 1.99 -2.50 -11.52
CA SER A 269 2.57 -3.42 -12.53
C SER A 269 2.79 -2.69 -13.86
N SER A 270 2.27 -3.21 -14.99
CA SER A 270 2.45 -2.55 -16.29
C SER A 270 1.90 -1.11 -16.33
N MET A 271 0.91 -0.75 -15.50
CA MET A 271 0.36 0.62 -15.45
C MET A 271 1.34 1.62 -14.84
N ASN A 272 2.33 1.16 -14.07
CA ASN A 272 3.41 1.97 -13.51
C ASN A 272 4.73 1.78 -14.28
N ASP A 273 4.72 1.09 -15.42
CA ASP A 273 5.92 0.84 -16.22
C ASP A 273 6.10 1.89 -17.32
N ASN A 274 7.35 2.31 -17.57
CA ASN A 274 7.68 3.30 -18.61
C ASN A 274 7.84 2.70 -20.03
N GLY A 275 7.60 1.40 -20.19
CA GLY A 275 7.82 0.63 -21.41
C GLY A 275 9.24 0.05 -21.55
N LEU A 276 10.09 0.22 -20.53
CA LEU A 276 11.47 -0.26 -20.47
C LEU A 276 11.71 -1.12 -19.21
N PHE A 277 10.67 -1.75 -18.66
CA PHE A 277 10.76 -2.57 -17.46
C PHE A 277 11.32 -1.77 -16.28
N TYR A 278 10.74 -0.58 -16.06
CA TYR A 278 11.19 0.36 -15.06
C TYR A 278 10.01 1.12 -14.45
N PRO A 279 9.90 1.19 -13.11
CA PRO A 279 8.80 1.87 -12.46
C PRO A 279 8.91 3.39 -12.64
N ILE A 280 7.81 4.00 -13.09
CA ILE A 280 7.64 5.45 -13.20
C ILE A 280 7.52 6.06 -11.80
N GLY A 281 6.55 5.59 -11.02
CA GLY A 281 6.32 5.97 -9.64
C GLY A 281 7.07 5.06 -8.67
N ARG A 282 7.80 5.65 -7.72
CA ARG A 282 8.56 4.95 -6.67
C ARG A 282 8.18 5.34 -5.25
N GLY A 283 7.56 6.51 -5.09
CA GLY A 283 7.02 6.95 -3.82
C GLY A 283 5.65 7.56 -3.97
N LEU A 284 4.81 7.35 -2.97
CA LEU A 284 3.45 7.87 -2.88
C LEU A 284 3.30 8.65 -1.58
N GLY A 285 3.00 9.93 -1.71
CA GLY A 285 2.60 10.79 -0.61
C GLY A 285 1.11 11.10 -0.67
N MET A 286 0.49 11.29 0.49
CA MET A 286 -0.90 11.76 0.62
C MET A 286 -0.96 12.97 1.55
N ASP A 287 -1.64 14.02 1.13
CA ASP A 287 -2.04 15.12 2.01
C ASP A 287 -3.21 14.67 2.88
N LEU A 288 -3.05 14.69 4.21
CA LEU A 288 -4.07 14.14 5.12
C LEU A 288 -5.35 14.97 5.15
N LYS A 289 -5.27 16.26 4.79
CA LYS A 289 -6.42 17.15 4.83
C LYS A 289 -7.27 16.94 3.59
N SER A 290 -6.69 17.07 2.39
CA SER A 290 -7.45 16.93 1.14
C SER A 290 -7.68 15.48 0.74
N GLY A 291 -6.74 14.58 1.05
CA GLY A 291 -6.70 13.22 0.51
C GLY A 291 -5.99 13.13 -0.85
N ASP A 292 -5.46 14.24 -1.36
CA ASP A 292 -4.76 14.22 -2.65
C ASP A 292 -3.46 13.43 -2.54
N VAL A 293 -3.25 12.55 -3.52
CA VAL A 293 -2.02 11.78 -3.66
C VAL A 293 -1.09 12.39 -4.69
N PHE A 294 0.21 12.22 -4.48
CA PHE A 294 1.26 12.70 -5.38
C PHE A 294 2.47 11.76 -5.37
N LEU A 295 3.20 11.71 -6.48
CA LEU A 295 4.50 11.03 -6.49
C LEU A 295 5.45 11.76 -5.55
N ALA A 296 6.16 11.02 -4.71
CA ALA A 296 7.03 11.58 -3.69
C ALA A 296 8.44 10.99 -3.79
N SER A 297 9.42 11.78 -3.36
CA SER A 297 10.75 11.29 -3.02
C SER A 297 11.13 11.80 -1.62
N VAL A 298 11.64 10.92 -0.77
CA VAL A 298 11.87 11.18 0.65
C VAL A 298 13.37 11.34 0.91
N ASP A 299 13.77 12.55 1.30
CA ASP A 299 15.14 12.82 1.74
C ASP A 299 15.40 12.29 3.16
N GLU A 300 16.67 11.97 3.44
CA GLU A 300 17.11 11.44 4.74
C GLU A 300 16.75 12.37 5.91
N SER A 301 16.70 13.69 5.67
CA SER A 301 16.33 14.68 6.70
C SER A 301 14.89 14.57 7.21
N VAL A 302 14.01 13.87 6.50
CA VAL A 302 12.60 13.67 6.89
C VAL A 302 12.17 12.20 6.91
N ALA A 303 13.06 11.27 6.55
CA ALA A 303 12.78 9.83 6.54
C ALA A 303 12.65 9.22 7.96
N GLY A 304 13.29 9.86 8.93
CA GLY A 304 13.41 9.41 10.32
C GLY A 304 12.10 9.31 11.11
N PRO A 305 12.17 8.73 12.32
CA PRO A 305 13.35 8.33 13.08
C PRO A 305 13.84 6.91 12.74
N ALA A 306 15.07 6.62 13.18
CA ALA A 306 15.65 5.28 13.28
C ALA A 306 15.43 4.38 12.04
N THR A 307 15.56 4.96 10.85
CA THR A 307 15.33 4.28 9.57
C THR A 307 16.14 2.99 9.46
N THR A 308 17.42 3.02 9.87
CA THR A 308 18.27 1.82 9.87
C THR A 308 17.70 0.72 10.76
N LEU A 309 17.34 1.02 12.02
CA LEU A 309 16.74 0.05 12.94
C LEU A 309 15.43 -0.52 12.39
N ARG A 310 14.58 0.34 11.81
CA ARG A 310 13.32 -0.09 11.17
C ARG A 310 13.57 -1.02 9.99
N SER A 311 14.59 -0.75 9.18
CA SER A 311 15.01 -1.61 8.07
C SER A 311 15.59 -2.95 8.53
N VAL A 312 16.23 -3.04 9.72
CA VAL A 312 16.74 -4.32 10.26
C VAL A 312 15.63 -5.38 10.31
N ARG A 313 14.38 -4.98 10.56
CA ARG A 313 13.26 -5.92 10.64
C ARG A 313 13.09 -6.74 9.36
N LEU A 314 13.35 -6.19 8.19
CA LEU A 314 13.26 -6.89 6.89
C LEU A 314 14.30 -8.03 6.77
N TRP A 315 15.39 -7.90 7.52
CA TRP A 315 16.49 -8.87 7.61
C TRP A 315 16.34 -9.79 8.82
N SER A 316 15.39 -9.51 9.70
CA SER A 316 14.99 -10.40 10.79
C SER A 316 14.15 -11.56 10.23
N GLY A 317 14.12 -12.68 10.96
CA GLY A 317 13.27 -13.82 10.58
C GLY A 317 11.77 -13.55 10.68
N GLU A 318 11.35 -12.43 11.28
CA GLU A 318 9.94 -12.06 11.46
C GLU A 318 9.35 -11.39 10.22
N LYS A 319 8.96 -12.22 9.24
CA LYS A 319 8.51 -11.73 7.93
C LYS A 319 6.99 -11.78 7.73
N GLU A 320 6.19 -12.26 8.68
CA GLU A 320 4.78 -12.54 8.40
C GLU A 320 3.83 -11.36 8.62
N LYS A 321 4.15 -10.43 9.52
CA LYS A 321 3.27 -9.31 9.87
C LYS A 321 3.88 -7.95 9.51
N LEU A 322 3.04 -7.06 8.96
CA LEU A 322 3.40 -5.65 8.81
C LEU A 322 3.49 -4.99 10.18
N SER A 323 4.52 -4.18 10.38
CA SER A 323 4.72 -3.49 11.66
C SER A 323 3.93 -2.19 11.70
N VAL A 324 3.03 -2.06 12.67
CA VAL A 324 2.30 -0.80 12.90
C VAL A 324 3.20 0.15 13.69
N VAL A 325 3.70 1.20 13.03
CA VAL A 325 4.69 2.12 13.61
C VAL A 325 4.11 3.43 14.12
N HIS A 326 2.89 3.79 13.72
CA HIS A 326 2.21 5.01 14.15
C HIS A 326 0.71 4.78 14.26
N THR A 327 0.08 5.35 15.30
CA THR A 327 -1.35 5.21 15.57
C THR A 327 -1.98 6.56 15.88
N THR A 328 -3.31 6.64 15.85
CA THR A 328 -4.05 7.86 16.22
C THR A 328 -4.03 8.18 17.71
N LYS A 329 -3.60 7.23 18.56
CA LYS A 329 -3.61 7.38 20.02
C LYS A 329 -2.46 8.24 20.55
N SER A 330 -1.38 8.38 19.79
CA SER A 330 -0.20 9.16 20.19
C SER A 330 0.47 9.76 18.97
N ASN A 331 1.11 10.92 19.11
CA ASN A 331 1.92 11.52 18.05
C ASN A 331 3.38 11.03 18.15
N SER A 332 3.53 9.71 18.21
CA SER A 332 4.80 9.01 18.42
C SER A 332 4.98 7.92 17.38
N ILE A 333 6.22 7.68 17.00
CA ILE A 333 6.61 6.50 16.23
C ILE A 333 7.14 5.45 17.19
N THR A 334 6.58 4.25 17.11
CA THR A 334 6.97 3.12 17.95
C THR A 334 7.60 2.04 17.09
N VAL A 335 8.84 1.70 17.38
CA VAL A 335 9.49 0.50 16.85
C VAL A 335 9.24 -0.60 17.88
N SER A 336 8.27 -1.47 17.59
CA SER A 336 8.00 -2.66 18.40
C SER A 336 9.27 -3.51 18.51
N ALA A 337 9.46 -4.16 19.64
CA ALA A 337 10.58 -5.07 19.82
C ALA A 337 10.45 -6.26 18.88
N PHE A 338 11.56 -6.63 18.24
CA PHE A 338 11.68 -7.83 17.42
C PHE A 338 13.08 -8.44 17.59
N PRO A 339 13.17 -9.78 17.69
CA PRO A 339 14.45 -10.46 17.78
C PRO A 339 15.19 -10.40 16.44
N TYR A 340 16.49 -10.13 16.49
CA TYR A 340 17.37 -10.30 15.35
C TYR A 340 18.76 -10.72 15.84
N GLU A 341 19.48 -11.41 14.95
CA GLU A 341 20.87 -11.82 15.17
C GLU A 341 21.72 -11.35 14.01
N THR A 342 23.03 -11.26 14.23
CA THR A 342 23.97 -11.00 13.13
C THR A 342 23.90 -12.13 12.11
N ILE A 343 23.71 -11.78 10.84
CA ILE A 343 23.63 -12.76 9.76
C ILE A 343 24.99 -13.47 9.60
N GLN A 344 24.97 -14.80 9.46
CA GLN A 344 26.20 -15.55 9.23
C GLN A 344 26.88 -15.07 7.95
N GLY A 345 28.16 -14.73 8.03
CA GLY A 345 28.91 -14.23 6.88
C GLY A 345 28.68 -12.75 6.56
N THR A 346 28.09 -11.96 7.47
CA THR A 346 27.92 -10.50 7.30
C THR A 346 29.21 -9.82 6.83
N ASP A 347 30.38 -10.16 7.39
CA ASP A 347 31.67 -9.59 6.96
C ASP A 347 32.00 -9.86 5.49
N VAL A 348 31.61 -11.03 4.98
CA VAL A 348 31.78 -11.37 3.57
C VAL A 348 30.87 -10.48 2.74
N ILE A 349 29.57 -10.41 3.06
CA ILE A 349 28.59 -9.58 2.35
C ILE A 349 29.03 -8.11 2.32
N LEU A 350 29.46 -7.57 3.46
CA LEU A 350 29.96 -6.20 3.58
C LEU A 350 31.23 -5.93 2.77
N SER A 351 31.98 -6.96 2.38
CA SER A 351 33.17 -6.84 1.52
C SER A 351 32.88 -7.01 0.02
N LEU A 352 31.69 -7.48 -0.35
CA LEU A 352 31.33 -7.73 -1.74
C LEU A 352 31.19 -6.41 -2.51
N PRO A 353 31.53 -6.37 -3.82
CA PRO A 353 31.21 -5.24 -4.68
C PRO A 353 29.71 -5.00 -4.83
N ASP A 354 29.30 -3.76 -5.11
CA ASP A 354 27.89 -3.36 -5.17
C ASP A 354 27.05 -4.18 -6.15
N HIS A 355 27.58 -4.51 -7.34
CA HIS A 355 26.86 -5.34 -8.31
C HIS A 355 26.51 -6.74 -7.78
N ILE A 356 27.35 -7.32 -6.91
CA ILE A 356 27.08 -8.61 -6.28
C ILE A 356 26.05 -8.46 -5.15
N ILE A 357 26.09 -7.35 -4.40
CA ILE A 357 25.08 -7.07 -3.38
C ILE A 357 23.72 -6.91 -4.04
N LEU A 358 23.61 -6.02 -5.03
CA LEU A 358 22.38 -5.81 -5.80
C LEU A 358 21.80 -7.15 -6.26
N GLN A 359 22.60 -7.97 -6.93
CA GLN A 359 22.16 -9.25 -7.48
C GLN A 359 21.60 -10.23 -6.43
N HIS A 360 22.07 -10.17 -5.18
CA HIS A 360 21.70 -11.13 -4.14
C HIS A 360 20.77 -10.58 -3.06
N THR A 361 20.55 -9.26 -3.01
CA THR A 361 19.75 -8.64 -1.97
C THR A 361 18.60 -7.79 -2.49
N SER A 362 18.52 -7.53 -3.80
CA SER A 362 17.39 -6.87 -4.45
C SER A 362 16.53 -7.87 -5.21
N THR A 363 15.23 -7.61 -5.27
CA THR A 363 14.27 -8.29 -6.14
C THR A 363 14.30 -7.77 -7.58
N SER A 364 14.94 -6.62 -7.82
CA SER A 364 15.00 -5.99 -9.14
C SER A 364 16.32 -5.19 -9.32
N PRO A 365 17.47 -5.89 -9.41
CA PRO A 365 18.80 -5.29 -9.33
C PRO A 365 19.07 -4.15 -10.32
N GLU A 366 18.44 -4.20 -11.49
CA GLU A 366 18.64 -3.23 -12.58
C GLU A 366 17.93 -1.89 -12.35
N VAL A 367 16.96 -1.86 -11.44
CA VAL A 367 16.10 -0.70 -11.22
C VAL A 367 16.14 -0.19 -9.79
N GLU A 368 17.09 -0.66 -8.97
CA GLU A 368 17.27 -0.09 -7.64
C GLU A 368 17.77 1.35 -7.68
N HIS A 369 17.54 2.08 -6.58
CA HIS A 369 18.07 3.43 -6.43
C HIS A 369 19.59 3.42 -6.15
N ASP A 370 20.30 4.49 -6.53
CA ASP A 370 21.77 4.60 -6.41
C ASP A 370 22.33 4.32 -5.00
N GLY A 371 21.54 4.57 -3.96
CA GLY A 371 21.91 4.37 -2.56
C GLY A 371 21.57 2.99 -1.98
N PHE A 372 21.04 2.06 -2.77
CA PHE A 372 20.52 0.79 -2.26
C PHE A 372 21.60 -0.04 -1.55
N CYS A 373 22.78 -0.18 -2.17
CA CYS A 373 23.90 -0.92 -1.57
C CYS A 373 24.38 -0.30 -0.26
N ASP A 374 24.41 1.04 -0.18
CA ASP A 374 24.77 1.75 1.04
C ASP A 374 23.75 1.48 2.15
N ASP A 375 22.46 1.46 1.82
CA ASP A 375 21.39 1.11 2.76
C ASP A 375 21.53 -0.34 3.27
N VAL A 376 21.78 -1.30 2.38
CA VAL A 376 22.04 -2.70 2.75
C VAL A 376 23.24 -2.80 3.70
N ARG A 377 24.38 -2.18 3.35
CA ARG A 377 25.59 -2.20 4.20
C ARG A 377 25.35 -1.55 5.55
N ARG A 378 24.62 -0.43 5.58
CA ARG A 378 24.28 0.28 6.81
C ARG A 378 23.43 -0.60 7.72
N THR A 379 22.41 -1.27 7.18
CA THR A 379 21.55 -2.19 7.95
C THR A 379 22.31 -3.41 8.46
N LEU A 380 23.11 -4.06 7.61
CA LEU A 380 23.91 -5.23 8.01
C LEU A 380 24.99 -4.87 9.04
N SER A 381 25.64 -3.72 8.91
CA SER A 381 26.61 -3.22 9.90
C SER A 381 25.91 -2.93 11.23
N PHE A 382 24.72 -2.32 11.18
CA PHE A 382 23.93 -2.09 12.39
C PHE A 382 23.58 -3.39 13.13
N MET A 383 23.14 -4.43 12.40
CA MET A 383 22.84 -5.76 12.97
C MET A 383 24.07 -6.46 13.56
N LYS A 384 25.24 -6.18 13.03
CA LYS A 384 26.52 -6.71 13.52
C LYS A 384 26.96 -6.00 14.80
N ASP A 385 26.82 -4.68 14.83
CA ASP A 385 27.40 -3.84 15.88
C ASP A 385 26.45 -3.64 17.08
N ASN A 386 25.15 -3.90 16.91
CA ASN A 386 24.13 -3.71 17.95
C ASN A 386 23.35 -5.01 18.14
N LYS A 387 23.18 -5.46 19.40
CA LYS A 387 22.33 -6.61 19.70
C LYS A 387 20.90 -6.16 19.95
N CYS A 388 19.93 -7.00 19.58
CA CYS A 388 18.52 -6.73 19.88
C CYS A 388 18.30 -6.49 21.38
N THR A 389 19.03 -7.18 22.26
CA THR A 389 18.92 -7.03 23.72
C THR A 389 19.38 -5.68 24.24
N ASP A 390 20.28 -5.01 23.53
CA ASP A 390 20.80 -3.70 23.93
C ASP A 390 19.82 -2.59 23.56
N ILE A 391 18.97 -2.83 22.55
CA ILE A 391 17.96 -1.88 22.04
C ILE A 391 16.61 -2.11 22.70
N PHE A 392 16.14 -3.35 22.72
CA PHE A 392 14.80 -3.74 23.17
C PHE A 392 14.78 -4.35 24.58
N GLY A 393 15.88 -4.18 25.33
CA GLY A 393 16.06 -4.76 26.67
C GLY A 393 16.39 -6.24 26.66
N MET A 394 16.80 -6.78 27.82
CA MET A 394 17.34 -8.14 27.95
C MET A 394 16.41 -9.26 27.45
N ASN A 395 15.10 -9.04 27.48
CA ASN A 395 14.10 -9.99 27.01
C ASN A 395 13.61 -9.70 25.57
N CYS A 396 14.13 -8.65 24.93
CA CYS A 396 13.70 -8.17 23.62
C CYS A 396 12.19 -7.89 23.55
N ASP A 397 11.65 -7.23 24.58
CA ASP A 397 10.22 -6.98 24.78
C ASP A 397 9.89 -5.48 24.96
N LYS A 398 10.90 -4.62 25.14
CA LYS A 398 10.70 -3.18 25.30
C LYS A 398 10.70 -2.50 23.93
N PRO A 399 9.61 -1.84 23.50
CA PRO A 399 9.62 -1.07 22.26
C PRO A 399 10.46 0.19 22.42
N VAL A 400 10.97 0.71 21.30
CA VAL A 400 11.61 2.04 21.26
C VAL A 400 10.59 3.06 20.76
N VAL A 401 10.37 4.12 21.52
CA VAL A 401 9.36 5.14 21.23
C VAL A 401 10.03 6.46 20.91
N TYR A 402 9.61 7.11 19.83
CA TYR A 402 10.09 8.42 19.41
C TYR A 402 8.94 9.42 19.41
N THR A 403 9.12 10.55 20.08
CA THR A 403 8.13 11.62 20.12
C THR A 403 8.57 12.78 19.22
N ARG A 404 7.60 13.41 18.56
CA ARG A 404 7.88 14.57 17.70
C ARG A 404 8.16 15.79 18.58
N SER A 405 9.37 16.34 18.50
CA SER A 405 9.77 17.50 19.31
C SER A 405 9.40 18.83 18.65
N ASN A 406 9.75 19.00 17.37
CA ASN A 406 9.41 20.17 16.55
C ASN A 406 9.53 19.82 15.06
N GLY A 407 8.52 20.18 14.25
CA GLY A 407 8.52 19.87 12.81
C GLY A 407 8.71 18.38 12.55
N ASN A 408 9.75 18.02 11.79
CA ASN A 408 10.12 16.62 11.50
C ASN A 408 11.23 16.06 12.40
N ASN A 409 11.57 16.76 13.48
CA ASN A 409 12.57 16.27 14.42
C ASN A 409 11.96 15.33 15.46
N TRP A 410 12.42 14.09 15.47
CA TRP A 410 12.00 13.03 16.37
C TRP A 410 13.03 12.81 17.47
N VAL A 411 12.59 12.66 18.71
CA VAL A 411 13.45 12.43 19.87
C VAL A 411 13.02 11.15 20.55
N GLU A 412 13.99 10.29 20.85
CA GLU A 412 13.77 9.05 21.58
C GLU A 412 13.28 9.34 23.00
N ASP A 413 12.20 8.69 23.39
CA ASP A 413 11.62 8.80 24.72
C ASP A 413 12.34 7.85 25.69
N ASN A 414 13.39 8.38 26.34
CA ASN A 414 14.19 7.65 27.33
C ASN A 414 13.46 7.41 28.68
N SER A 415 12.18 7.75 28.81
CA SER A 415 11.44 7.61 30.08
C SER A 415 11.10 6.15 30.47
N SER A 416 11.59 5.16 29.71
CA SER A 416 11.26 3.73 29.88
C SER A 416 12.45 2.79 30.20
N LEU A 417 13.65 3.34 30.48
CA LEU A 417 14.80 2.53 30.88
C LEU A 417 14.69 1.99 32.31
#